data_AF-A0A7H0ILT2-F1
#
_entry.id   AF-A0A7H0ILT2-F1
#
_cell.length_a   1.000
_cell.length_b   1.000
_cell.length_c   1.000
_cell.angle_alpha   90.00
_cell.angle_beta   90.00
_cell.angle_gamma   90.00
#
_symmetry.space_group_name_H-M   'P 1'
#
loop_
_entity.id
_entity.type
_entity.pdbx_description
1 polymer ?
#
loop_
_entity_poly.entity_id
_entity_poly.type
_entity_poly.pdbx_seq_one_letter_code
_entity_poly.pdbx_strand_id
1 'polypeptide(L)'
;MPPHDHNIPYAETYIGPTATPFTHHTDGRTLTLRGICPTCQGVTTSEYAYGIPGTGTKGIFSRSQPDPPETQLLAEFHYCECGHAHPQLPPDAPFIGCGASWKVTNLQAGTA
;
A
#
# COMPACT_ATOMS: atom_id res chain seq x y z
N MET A 1 -14.09 14.31 1.10
CA MET A 1 -13.60 13.05 1.70
C MET A 1 -14.69 12.54 2.62
N PRO A 2 -15.12 11.28 2.49
CA PRO A 2 -16.03 10.71 3.47
C PRO A 2 -15.33 10.60 4.84
N PRO A 3 -16.10 10.62 5.94
CA PRO A 3 -15.55 10.49 7.28
C PRO A 3 -15.02 9.07 7.52
N HIS A 4 -13.91 8.96 8.26
CA HIS A 4 -13.38 7.68 8.70
C HIS A 4 -14.31 7.04 9.73
N ASP A 5 -14.77 5.83 9.44
CA ASP A 5 -15.56 5.02 10.35
C ASP A 5 -14.64 4.28 11.34
N HIS A 6 -14.69 4.67 12.61
CA HIS A 6 -13.90 4.07 13.70
C HIS A 6 -14.61 2.87 14.35
N ASN A 7 -15.88 2.62 14.02
CA ASN A 7 -16.71 1.61 14.69
C ASN A 7 -16.72 0.26 13.97
N ILE A 8 -16.21 0.19 12.73
CA ILE A 8 -15.98 -1.06 12.03
C ILE A 8 -15.02 -1.92 12.85
N PRO A 9 -15.37 -3.18 13.18
CA PRO A 9 -14.45 -4.09 13.85
C PRO A 9 -13.28 -4.44 12.92
N TYR A 10 -12.12 -4.68 13.52
CA TYR A 10 -10.99 -5.27 12.83
C TYR A 10 -11.41 -6.63 12.24
N ALA A 11 -11.17 -6.81 10.95
CA ALA A 11 -11.39 -8.06 10.26
C ALA A 11 -10.38 -8.22 9.12
N GLU A 12 -9.58 -9.29 9.17
CA GLU A 12 -8.69 -9.68 8.07
C GLU A 12 -9.51 -10.13 6.87
N THR A 13 -9.83 -9.19 5.97
CA THR A 13 -10.73 -9.43 4.84
C THR A 13 -10.11 -8.92 3.56
N TYR A 14 -9.94 -9.81 2.58
CA TYR A 14 -9.62 -9.40 1.21
C TYR A 14 -10.90 -8.93 0.51
N ILE A 15 -10.99 -7.64 0.21
CA ILE A 15 -12.17 -7.03 -0.41
C ILE A 15 -12.14 -7.05 -1.94
N GLY A 16 -11.06 -7.57 -2.53
CA GLY A 16 -10.89 -7.64 -3.98
C GLY A 16 -10.12 -6.46 -4.58
N PRO A 17 -10.12 -6.36 -5.92
CA PRO A 17 -9.56 -5.23 -6.65
C PRO A 17 -10.38 -3.95 -6.41
N THR A 18 -9.71 -2.81 -6.24
CA THR A 18 -10.35 -1.51 -6.06
C THR A 18 -9.99 -0.51 -7.14
N ALA A 19 -11.03 0.13 -7.69
CA ALA A 19 -10.92 1.24 -8.63
C ALA A 19 -10.85 2.61 -7.94
N THR A 20 -10.91 2.66 -6.60
CA THR A 20 -10.66 3.89 -5.84
C THR A 20 -9.29 4.44 -6.21
N PRO A 21 -9.14 5.76 -6.44
CA PRO A 21 -7.85 6.32 -6.85
C PRO A 21 -6.86 6.24 -5.68
N PHE A 22 -5.68 5.69 -5.98
CA PHE A 22 -4.50 5.77 -5.12
C PHE A 22 -3.40 6.54 -5.82
N THR A 23 -2.64 7.31 -5.05
CA THR A 23 -1.48 8.06 -5.53
C THR A 23 -0.19 7.40 -5.08
N HIS A 24 0.80 7.27 -5.97
CA HIS A 24 2.14 6.84 -5.59
C HIS A 24 3.17 7.95 -5.74
N HIS A 25 4.21 7.91 -4.92
CA HIS A 25 5.39 8.76 -5.02
C HIS A 25 6.64 7.94 -4.72
N THR A 26 7.77 8.27 -5.36
CA THR A 26 9.06 7.68 -5.01
C THR A 26 10.13 8.74 -4.79
N ASP A 27 10.91 8.56 -3.72
CA ASP A 27 12.09 9.36 -3.39
C ASP A 27 13.40 8.75 -3.92
N GLY A 28 13.29 7.68 -4.73
CA GLY A 28 14.41 6.90 -5.26
C GLY A 28 14.89 5.74 -4.38
N ARG A 29 14.36 5.59 -3.16
CA ARG A 29 14.63 4.46 -2.24
C ARG A 29 13.38 3.83 -1.65
N THR A 30 12.31 4.61 -1.61
CA THR A 30 11.04 4.29 -1.02
C THR A 30 9.98 4.59 -2.07
N LEU A 31 9.01 3.70 -2.18
CA LEU A 31 7.81 3.88 -2.95
C LEU A 31 6.65 3.98 -1.98
N THR A 32 6.05 5.15 -1.89
CA THR A 32 4.92 5.44 -1.01
C THR A 32 3.64 5.33 -1.81
N LEU A 33 2.69 4.54 -1.33
CA LEU A 33 1.33 4.45 -1.84
C LEU A 33 0.39 5.11 -0.83
N ARG A 34 -0.42 6.07 -1.28
CA ARG A 34 -1.36 6.81 -0.44
C ARG A 34 -2.76 6.81 -1.04
N GLY A 35 -3.77 6.67 -0.20
CA GLY A 35 -5.17 6.75 -0.62
C GLY A 35 -6.14 6.65 0.55
N ILE A 36 -7.37 6.27 0.23
CA ILE A 36 -8.44 6.06 1.21
C ILE A 36 -8.73 4.57 1.30
N CYS A 37 -8.75 4.03 2.53
CA CYS A 37 -9.17 2.65 2.75
C CYS A 37 -10.61 2.46 2.24
N PRO A 38 -10.88 1.52 1.33
CA PRO A 38 -12.24 1.35 0.78
C PRO A 38 -13.27 0.87 1.82
N THR A 39 -12.81 0.36 2.96
CA THR A 39 -13.67 -0.17 4.03
C THR A 39 -13.92 0.87 5.12
N CYS A 40 -12.88 1.31 5.84
CA CYS A 40 -13.05 2.26 6.95
C CYS A 40 -13.06 3.73 6.51
N GLN A 41 -12.71 4.05 5.25
CA GLN A 41 -12.64 5.42 4.73
C GLN A 41 -11.55 6.29 5.38
N GLY A 42 -10.68 5.71 6.21
CA GLY A 42 -9.49 6.36 6.74
C GLY A 42 -8.42 6.57 5.67
N VAL A 43 -7.61 7.62 5.83
CA VAL A 43 -6.41 7.83 5.00
C VAL A 43 -5.41 6.73 5.33
N THR A 44 -4.92 6.03 4.31
CA THR A 44 -3.93 4.95 4.45
C THR A 44 -2.68 5.31 3.66
N THR A 45 -1.51 5.01 4.21
CA THR A 45 -0.21 5.20 3.56
C THR A 45 0.65 3.97 3.80
N SER A 46 1.14 3.36 2.72
CA SER A 46 2.01 2.19 2.75
C SER A 46 3.34 2.54 2.10
N GLU A 47 4.44 2.11 2.72
CA GLU A 47 5.79 2.37 2.22
C GLU A 47 6.46 1.05 1.81
N TYR A 48 7.00 1.03 0.59
CA TYR A 48 7.68 -0.12 0.02
C TYR A 48 9.15 0.24 -0.25
N ALA A 49 10.07 -0.67 0.07
CA ALA A 49 11.45 -0.52 -0.34
C ALA A 49 11.55 -0.59 -1.87
N TYR A 50 12.12 0.44 -2.49
CA TYR A 50 12.27 0.57 -3.94
C TYR A 50 13.75 0.83 -4.28
N GLY A 51 14.36 -0.05 -5.08
CA GLY A 51 15.82 -0.13 -5.20
C GLY A 51 16.48 0.88 -6.13
N ILE A 52 17.72 1.27 -5.79
CA ILE A 52 18.63 2.05 -6.65
C ILE A 52 19.25 1.12 -7.71
N PRO A 53 19.22 1.45 -9.02
CA PRO A 53 19.96 0.72 -10.02
C PRO A 53 21.48 0.87 -9.78
N GLY A 54 22.19 -0.20 -9.39
CA GLY A 54 23.66 -0.22 -9.46
C GLY A 54 24.49 -0.97 -8.41
N THR A 55 23.92 -1.58 -7.37
CA THR A 55 24.72 -2.22 -6.29
C THR A 55 24.70 -3.75 -6.30
N GLY A 56 24.60 -4.37 -7.48
CA GLY A 56 24.86 -5.80 -7.66
C GLY A 56 26.27 -6.05 -8.19
N THR A 57 27.24 -6.29 -7.31
CA THR A 57 28.52 -6.87 -7.72
C THR A 57 28.34 -8.38 -7.92
N LYS A 58 28.86 -8.87 -9.06
CA LYS A 58 28.97 -10.28 -9.52
C LYS A 58 27.74 -10.88 -10.21
N GLY A 59 27.67 -10.69 -11.53
CA GLY A 59 26.85 -11.48 -12.43
C GLY A 59 26.76 -10.86 -13.81
N ILE A 60 27.70 -11.20 -14.69
CA ILE A 60 27.60 -10.90 -16.12
C ILE A 60 26.34 -11.64 -16.61
N PHE A 61 25.38 -10.95 -17.23
CA PHE A 61 24.14 -11.46 -17.85
C PHE A 61 22.82 -11.52 -17.05
N SER A 62 22.43 -10.43 -16.36
CA SER A 62 21.00 -10.05 -16.28
C SER A 62 20.85 -8.55 -16.01
N ARG A 63 20.73 -7.76 -17.08
CA ARG A 63 20.07 -6.44 -17.01
C ARG A 63 18.57 -6.70 -16.90
N SER A 64 18.09 -7.14 -15.75
CA SER A 64 16.69 -6.92 -15.42
C SER A 64 16.62 -5.49 -14.94
N GLN A 65 16.17 -4.59 -15.81
CA GLN A 65 15.71 -3.28 -15.37
C GLN A 65 14.68 -3.53 -14.25
N PRO A 66 14.77 -2.87 -13.08
CA PRO A 66 13.72 -2.95 -12.08
C PRO A 66 12.39 -2.63 -12.77
N ASP A 67 11.37 -3.45 -12.53
CA ASP A 67 10.03 -3.16 -13.03
C ASP A 67 9.63 -1.74 -12.56
N PRO A 68 8.87 -0.99 -13.38
CA PRO A 68 8.38 0.31 -12.97
C PRO A 68 7.67 0.21 -11.60
N PRO A 69 7.83 1.20 -10.71
CA PRO A 69 7.24 1.17 -9.36
C PRO A 69 5.73 0.90 -9.41
N GLU A 70 5.06 1.39 -10.46
CA GLU A 70 3.64 1.14 -10.70
C GLU A 70 3.31 -0.34 -10.85
N THR A 71 4.17 -1.11 -11.54
CA THR A 71 3.93 -2.53 -11.79
C THR A 71 4.02 -3.34 -10.50
N GLN A 72 4.96 -2.97 -9.62
CA GLN A 72 5.09 -3.59 -8.30
C GLN A 72 3.86 -3.30 -7.43
N LEU A 73 3.40 -2.04 -7.40
CA LEU A 73 2.20 -1.66 -6.63
C LEU A 73 0.94 -2.34 -7.15
N LEU A 74 0.76 -2.47 -8.46
CA LEU A 74 -0.42 -3.12 -9.05
C LEU A 74 -0.45 -4.65 -8.80
N ALA A 75 0.71 -5.28 -8.58
CA ALA A 75 0.80 -6.71 -8.31
C ALA A 75 0.55 -7.07 -6.83
N GLU A 76 0.87 -6.15 -5.93
CA GLU A 76 0.92 -6.32 -4.47
C GLU A 76 -0.48 -6.33 -3.80
N PHE A 77 -0.54 -6.91 -2.59
CA PHE A 77 -1.69 -6.73 -1.71
C PHE A 77 -1.42 -5.57 -0.75
N HIS A 78 -2.34 -4.62 -0.71
CA HIS A 78 -2.26 -3.49 0.21
C HIS A 78 -3.18 -3.74 1.40
N TYR A 79 -2.76 -3.25 2.56
CA TYR A 79 -3.48 -3.39 3.81
C TYR A 79 -3.95 -2.03 4.31
N CYS A 80 -4.99 -2.04 5.13
CA CYS A 80 -5.40 -0.83 5.84
C CYS A 80 -4.34 -0.46 6.89
N GLU A 81 -3.64 0.64 6.63
CA GLU A 81 -2.66 1.28 7.52
C GLU A 81 -3.16 2.69 7.86
N CYS A 82 -4.41 2.81 8.33
CA CYS A 82 -4.97 4.11 8.67
C CYS A 82 -4.43 4.69 9.98
N GLY A 83 -3.70 3.90 10.77
CA GLY A 83 -3.09 4.33 12.03
C GLY A 83 -4.05 4.42 13.21
N HIS A 84 -5.31 4.01 13.04
CA HIS A 84 -6.32 4.04 14.10
C HIS A 84 -6.68 2.63 14.58
N ALA A 85 -6.77 2.45 15.89
CA ALA A 85 -7.21 1.20 16.49
C ALA A 85 -8.71 0.99 16.24
N HIS A 86 -9.06 -0.14 15.66
CA HIS A 86 -10.43 -0.58 15.46
C HIS A 86 -10.86 -1.56 16.58
N PRO A 87 -12.17 -1.68 16.89
CA PRO A 87 -12.66 -2.69 17.81
C PRO A 87 -12.16 -4.08 17.44
N GLN A 88 -11.78 -4.89 18.42
CA GLN A 88 -11.27 -6.26 18.22
C GLN A 88 -9.90 -6.37 17.52
N LEU A 89 -9.17 -5.26 17.34
CA LEU A 89 -7.79 -5.29 16.86
C LEU A 89 -6.90 -6.14 17.79
N PRO A 90 -6.30 -7.24 17.30
CA PRO A 90 -5.38 -8.06 18.08
C PRO A 90 -4.11 -7.30 18.45
N PRO A 91 -3.48 -7.59 19.61
CA PRO A 91 -2.24 -6.94 20.01
C PRO A 91 -1.04 -7.31 19.13
N ASP A 92 -1.13 -8.41 18.39
CA ASP A 92 -0.13 -8.94 17.47
C ASP A 92 -0.41 -8.60 15.99
N ALA A 93 -1.42 -7.76 15.72
CA ALA A 93 -1.73 -7.32 14.36
C ALA A 93 -0.51 -6.62 13.73
N PRO A 94 -0.16 -6.95 12.46
CA PRO A 94 1.03 -6.42 11.82
C PRO A 94 0.95 -4.91 11.53
N PHE A 95 -0.27 -4.37 11.44
CA PHE A 95 -0.55 -2.97 11.13
C PHE A 95 -1.71 -2.45 11.98
N ILE A 96 -1.68 -1.13 12.26
CA ILE A 96 -2.78 -0.45 12.93
C ILE A 96 -3.80 0.00 11.88
N GLY A 97 -4.94 -0.69 11.79
CA GLY A 97 -6.02 -0.37 10.87
C GLY A 97 -7.21 -1.31 11.02
N CYS A 98 -8.10 -1.35 10.01
CA CYS A 98 -9.32 -2.17 10.05
C CYS A 98 -9.14 -3.63 9.62
N GLY A 99 -7.95 -4.05 9.21
CA GLY A 99 -7.66 -5.42 8.73
C GLY A 99 -8.03 -5.70 7.27
N ALA A 100 -8.68 -4.77 6.58
CA ALA A 100 -9.00 -4.92 5.16
C ALA A 100 -7.73 -4.97 4.30
N SER A 101 -7.76 -5.80 3.26
CA SER A 101 -6.74 -5.87 2.21
C SER A 101 -7.34 -5.83 0.81
N TRP A 102 -6.62 -5.24 -0.16
CA TRP A 102 -7.11 -5.06 -1.53
C TRP A 102 -5.96 -5.08 -2.55
N LYS A 103 -6.32 -5.16 -3.83
CA LYS A 103 -5.41 -4.87 -4.95
C LYS A 103 -5.79 -3.55 -5.60
N VAL A 104 -4.82 -2.68 -5.85
CA VAL A 104 -5.08 -1.42 -6.55
C VAL A 104 -5.19 -1.67 -8.05
N THR A 105 -6.21 -1.10 -8.71
CA THR A 105 -6.31 -1.10 -10.18
C THR A 105 -6.35 0.30 -10.78
N ASN A 106 -6.42 1.34 -9.95
CA ASN A 106 -6.42 2.74 -10.36
C ASN A 106 -5.31 3.49 -9.61
N LEU A 107 -4.13 3.51 -10.22
CA LEU A 107 -2.93 4.11 -9.68
C LEU A 107 -2.58 5.40 -10.43
N GLN A 108 -2.26 6.45 -9.69
CA GLN A 108 -1.97 7.78 -10.23
C GLN A 108 -0.65 8.30 -9.66
N ALA A 109 0.13 9.03 -10.45
CA ALA A 109 1.31 9.72 -9.93
C ALA A 109 0.87 10.81 -8.94
N GLY A 110 1.36 10.74 -7.71
CA GLY A 110 1.19 11.75 -6.68
C GLY A 110 2.33 12.78 -6.69
N THR A 111 2.02 14.00 -6.26
CA THR A 111 3.04 14.99 -5.90
C THR A 111 3.49 14.74 -4.46
N ALA A 112 4.81 14.73 -4.23
CA ALA A 112 5.43 14.69 -2.91
C ALA A 112 4.93 15.83 -2.00
#